data_AF-X1AV53-F1
#
_entry.id   AF-X1AV53-F1
#
_cell.length_a   1.000
_cell.length_b   1.000
_cell.length_c   1.000
_cell.angle_alpha   90.00
_cell.angle_beta   90.00
_cell.angle_gamma   90.00
#
_symmetry.space_group_name_H-M   'P 1'
#
loop_
_entity.id
_entity.type
_entity.pdbx_description
1 polymer ?
#
loop_
_entity_poly.entity_id
_entity_poly.type
_entity_poly.pdbx_seq_one_letter_code
_entity_poly.pdbx_strand_id
1 'polypeptide(L)'
;AKSKQEYISGIMKKAVKDKVPINPQRLVKDVLEFMDEDAIFISDGGDIACYSIEQINFYKPRPPLSYLQAAGMGHLGTSVGYGIGAKLAKPDKQVISISGDGSFMMNIQDLETAVRLGMSNLIFVIANNSAWGMLKSGQKLFVNKHYLDVDLPNFDYARCAEGFGCYGEVVTDPNEIKPALERAKNSGKPAVIDVKTAWSHIPDATKLMGTMGIL
;
A
#
# COMPACT_ATOMS: atom_id res chain seq x y z
N ALA A 1 -12.68 25.53 8.30
CA ALA A 1 -13.00 24.65 9.45
C ALA A 1 -14.05 23.60 9.07
N LYS A 2 -15.24 24.00 8.58
CA LYS A 2 -16.33 23.09 8.18
C LYS A 2 -15.97 22.14 7.01
N SER A 3 -15.37 22.67 5.94
CA SER A 3 -14.90 21.86 4.79
C SER A 3 -13.83 20.82 5.15
N LYS A 4 -12.94 21.14 6.10
CA LYS A 4 -11.91 20.21 6.63
C LYS A 4 -12.56 19.05 7.40
N GLN A 5 -13.52 19.35 8.28
CA GLN A 5 -14.25 18.32 9.03
C GLN A 5 -15.09 17.44 8.11
N GLU A 6 -15.74 18.03 7.11
CA GLU A 6 -16.51 17.30 6.08
C GLU A 6 -15.59 16.35 5.29
N TYR A 7 -14.44 16.84 4.81
CA TYR A 7 -13.43 16.02 4.11
C TYR A 7 -12.94 14.83 4.96
N ILE A 8 -12.49 15.09 6.20
CA ILE A 8 -12.01 14.05 7.12
C ILE A 8 -13.12 13.04 7.42
N SER A 9 -14.36 13.51 7.67
CA SER A 9 -15.50 12.62 7.93
C SER A 9 -15.88 11.76 6.72
N GLY A 10 -15.72 12.29 5.51
CA GLY A 10 -15.96 11.59 4.25
C GLY A 10 -14.97 10.46 4.01
N ILE A 11 -13.68 10.72 4.27
CA ILE A 11 -12.61 9.70 4.26
C ILE A 11 -12.95 8.57 5.22
N MET A 12 -13.26 8.92 6.47
CA MET A 12 -13.50 7.94 7.53
C MET A 12 -14.71 7.07 7.19
N LYS A 13 -15.82 7.64 6.71
CA LYS A 13 -17.03 6.87 6.32
C LYS A 13 -16.75 5.77 5.29
N LYS A 14 -15.83 6.01 4.34
CA LYS A 14 -15.46 5.01 3.32
C LYS A 14 -14.60 3.87 3.90
N ALA A 15 -13.84 4.14 4.96
CA ALA A 15 -12.78 3.29 5.47
C ALA A 15 -13.14 2.33 6.64
N VAL A 16 -14.34 2.40 7.23
CA VAL A 16 -14.65 1.66 8.49
C VAL A 16 -15.15 0.22 8.28
N LYS A 17 -15.41 -0.23 7.05
CA LYS A 17 -16.11 -1.52 6.85
C LYS A 17 -15.20 -2.72 7.16
N ASP A 18 -15.48 -3.42 8.25
CA ASP A 18 -14.97 -4.76 8.53
C ASP A 18 -15.57 -5.75 7.53
N LYS A 19 -14.72 -6.26 6.64
CA LYS A 19 -15.09 -7.24 5.63
C LYS A 19 -13.94 -8.22 5.43
N VAL A 20 -14.29 -9.42 5.02
CA VAL A 20 -13.37 -10.45 4.53
C VAL A 20 -13.81 -10.81 3.11
N PRO A 21 -12.93 -10.73 2.09
CA PRO A 21 -11.57 -10.17 2.12
C PRO A 21 -11.54 -8.68 2.51
N ILE A 22 -10.40 -8.21 3.01
CA ILE A 22 -10.24 -6.89 3.64
C ILE A 22 -10.54 -5.77 2.63
N ASN A 23 -11.30 -4.76 3.06
CA ASN A 23 -11.51 -3.57 2.24
C ASN A 23 -10.17 -2.78 2.13
N PRO A 24 -9.66 -2.48 0.93
CA PRO A 24 -8.40 -1.73 0.79
C PRO A 24 -8.45 -0.33 1.45
N GLN A 25 -9.62 0.31 1.51
CA GLN A 25 -9.79 1.57 2.24
C GLN A 25 -9.65 1.40 3.76
N ARG A 26 -10.00 0.23 4.30
CA ARG A 26 -9.77 -0.10 5.71
C ARG A 26 -8.30 -0.32 5.98
N LEU A 27 -7.61 -1.04 5.08
CA LEU A 27 -6.16 -1.22 5.14
C LEU A 27 -5.40 0.10 5.16
N VAL A 28 -5.68 0.99 4.20
CA VAL A 28 -5.02 2.31 4.12
C VAL A 28 -5.22 3.10 5.41
N LYS A 29 -6.46 3.19 5.92
CA LYS A 29 -6.77 3.88 7.17
C LYS A 29 -5.93 3.34 8.33
N ASP A 30 -5.92 2.02 8.51
CA ASP A 30 -5.25 1.41 9.66
C ASP A 30 -3.72 1.57 9.58
N VAL A 31 -3.14 1.51 8.38
CA VAL A 31 -1.72 1.84 8.16
C VAL A 31 -1.47 3.31 8.51
N LEU A 32 -2.25 4.25 7.96
CA LEU A 32 -2.08 5.69 8.22
C LEU A 32 -2.22 6.06 9.70
N GLU A 33 -3.09 5.36 10.44
CA GLU A 33 -3.26 5.53 11.89
C GLU A 33 -2.12 4.90 12.71
N PHE A 34 -1.45 3.86 12.19
CA PHE A 34 -0.32 3.20 12.84
C PHE A 34 0.99 3.99 12.66
N MET A 35 1.18 4.69 11.55
CA MET A 35 2.46 5.34 11.25
C MET A 35 2.87 6.37 12.32
N ASP A 36 4.16 6.37 12.65
CA ASP A 36 4.76 7.43 13.46
C ASP A 36 4.54 8.81 12.78
N GLU A 37 4.46 9.87 13.58
CA GLU A 37 4.12 11.21 13.08
C GLU A 37 5.12 11.74 12.05
N ASP A 38 6.38 11.32 12.16
CA ASP A 38 7.47 11.73 11.28
C ASP A 38 7.92 10.61 10.31
N ALA A 39 7.19 9.49 10.26
CA ALA A 39 7.44 8.38 9.34
C ALA A 39 7.44 8.82 7.87
N ILE A 40 8.19 8.09 7.05
CA ILE A 40 8.14 8.23 5.59
C ILE A 40 7.16 7.20 5.05
N PHE A 41 6.13 7.70 4.35
CA PHE A 41 5.09 6.89 3.72
C PHE A 41 5.36 6.77 2.22
N ILE A 42 5.35 5.56 1.69
CA ILE A 42 5.57 5.27 0.28
C ILE A 42 4.30 4.64 -0.30
N SER A 43 3.82 5.17 -1.40
CA SER A 43 2.65 4.65 -2.11
C SER A 43 3.05 4.15 -3.49
N ASP A 44 2.73 2.89 -3.78
CA ASP A 44 3.08 2.19 -5.02
C ASP A 44 1.89 1.34 -5.50
N GLY A 45 1.88 0.98 -6.78
CA GLY A 45 0.76 0.25 -7.39
C GLY A 45 -0.30 1.13 -8.05
N GLY A 46 -1.45 0.52 -8.36
CA GLY A 46 -2.57 1.18 -9.02
C GLY A 46 -3.65 1.65 -8.04
N ASP A 47 -4.75 0.91 -7.93
CA ASP A 47 -5.92 1.31 -7.13
C ASP A 47 -5.56 1.59 -5.65
N ILE A 48 -4.61 0.84 -5.08
CA ILE A 48 -4.17 1.07 -3.69
C ILE A 48 -3.45 2.40 -3.49
N ALA A 49 -2.70 2.87 -4.50
CA ALA A 49 -2.09 4.19 -4.46
C ALA A 49 -3.16 5.29 -4.53
N CYS A 50 -4.21 5.08 -5.35
CA CYS A 50 -5.36 5.98 -5.39
C CYS A 50 -6.11 6.03 -4.05
N TYR A 51 -6.41 4.89 -3.42
CA TYR A 51 -7.02 4.89 -2.08
C TYR A 51 -6.13 5.60 -1.05
N SER A 52 -4.81 5.43 -1.13
CA SER A 52 -3.86 6.12 -0.26
C SER A 52 -3.94 7.64 -0.40
N ILE A 53 -3.90 8.16 -1.63
CA ILE A 53 -4.02 9.60 -1.91
C ILE A 53 -5.37 10.15 -1.44
N GLU A 54 -6.46 9.41 -1.65
CA GLU A 54 -7.80 9.82 -1.23
C GLU A 54 -7.93 9.98 0.29
N GLN A 55 -7.16 9.21 1.07
CA GLN A 55 -7.26 9.17 2.53
C GLN A 55 -6.17 9.95 3.28
N ILE A 56 -5.09 10.37 2.62
CA ILE A 56 -4.06 11.21 3.24
C ILE A 56 -4.70 12.53 3.72
N ASN A 57 -4.53 12.81 5.02
CA ASN A 57 -5.00 14.06 5.59
C ASN A 57 -4.03 15.21 5.28
N PHE A 58 -4.23 15.89 4.15
CA PHE A 58 -3.43 17.06 3.74
C PHE A 58 -3.48 18.25 4.72
N TYR A 59 -4.39 18.24 5.69
CA TYR A 59 -4.46 19.25 6.75
C TYR A 59 -3.74 18.87 8.04
N LYS A 60 -3.13 17.67 8.12
CA LYS A 60 -2.19 17.30 9.18
C LYS A 60 -0.78 17.48 8.61
N PRO A 61 -0.05 18.57 8.96
CA PRO A 61 1.28 18.79 8.44
C PRO A 61 2.20 17.63 8.83
N ARG A 62 2.96 17.13 7.86
CA ARG A 62 4.04 16.17 8.07
C ARG A 62 5.36 16.81 7.61
N PRO A 63 6.52 16.33 8.08
CA PRO A 63 7.80 16.83 7.60
C PRO A 63 7.91 16.77 6.07
N PRO A 64 8.64 17.70 5.42
CA PRO A 64 8.93 17.60 3.99
C PRO A 64 9.53 16.23 3.64
N LEU A 65 9.23 15.73 2.44
CA LEU A 65 9.69 14.42 1.95
C LEU A 65 9.27 13.22 2.83
N SER A 66 8.16 13.34 3.56
CA SER A 66 7.52 12.24 4.30
C SER A 66 6.51 11.43 3.48
N TYR A 67 6.30 11.79 2.21
CA TYR A 67 5.49 11.03 1.26
C TYR A 67 6.25 10.87 -0.06
N LEU A 68 6.37 9.64 -0.55
CA LEU A 68 7.04 9.31 -1.80
C LEU A 68 6.09 8.48 -2.69
N GLN A 69 6.01 8.87 -3.96
CA GLN A 69 5.25 8.14 -4.98
C GLN A 69 5.85 8.47 -6.35
N ALA A 70 5.89 7.50 -7.26
CA ALA A 70 6.27 7.70 -8.65
C ALA A 70 5.15 8.37 -9.49
N ALA A 71 4.76 9.58 -9.12
CA ALA A 71 3.60 10.26 -9.71
C ALA A 71 3.77 10.69 -11.18
N GLY A 72 4.99 10.88 -11.66
CA GLY A 72 5.25 11.43 -13.01
C GLY A 72 4.85 10.48 -14.14
N MET A 73 5.57 9.36 -14.29
CA MET A 73 5.27 8.35 -15.33
C MET A 73 4.43 7.18 -14.81
N GLY A 74 4.14 7.10 -13.51
CA GLY A 74 3.33 6.03 -12.94
C GLY A 74 4.00 4.64 -12.95
N HIS A 75 5.34 4.60 -12.88
CA HIS A 75 6.07 3.32 -12.83
C HIS A 75 5.67 2.49 -11.62
N LEU A 76 5.41 1.20 -11.86
CA LEU A 76 5.20 0.19 -10.84
C LEU A 76 6.54 -0.34 -10.31
N GLY A 77 6.52 -0.98 -9.14
CA GLY A 77 7.69 -1.62 -8.53
C GLY A 77 8.56 -0.68 -7.71
N THR A 78 8.09 0.52 -7.39
CA THR A 78 8.93 1.52 -6.69
C THR A 78 9.02 1.31 -5.19
N SER A 79 8.12 0.50 -4.62
CA SER A 79 8.01 0.25 -3.17
C SER A 79 9.34 -0.13 -2.51
N VAL A 80 9.98 -1.22 -2.98
CA VAL A 80 11.19 -1.77 -2.34
C VAL A 80 12.37 -0.81 -2.45
N GLY A 81 12.66 -0.34 -3.67
CA GLY A 81 13.77 0.59 -3.92
C GLY A 81 13.64 1.92 -3.17
N TYR A 82 12.43 2.52 -3.15
CA TYR A 82 12.19 3.74 -2.37
C TYR A 82 12.32 3.48 -0.87
N GLY A 83 11.87 2.32 -0.39
CA GLY A 83 11.99 1.92 1.01
C GLY A 83 13.44 1.86 1.47
N ILE A 84 14.28 1.17 0.68
CA ILE A 84 15.73 1.05 0.91
C ILE A 84 16.38 2.43 0.88
N GLY A 85 16.11 3.24 -0.16
CA GLY A 85 16.67 4.59 -0.28
C GLY A 85 16.28 5.51 0.88
N ALA A 86 15.01 5.45 1.30
CA ALA A 86 14.51 6.22 2.44
C ALA A 86 15.20 5.82 3.75
N LYS A 87 15.39 4.51 4.00
CA LYS A 87 16.15 4.04 5.17
C LYS A 87 17.62 4.44 5.14
N LEU A 88 18.28 4.41 3.98
CA LEU A 88 19.66 4.89 3.86
C LEU A 88 19.76 6.40 4.16
N ALA A 89 18.80 7.19 3.68
CA ALA A 89 18.79 8.63 3.91
C ALA A 89 18.36 9.02 5.35
N LYS A 90 17.51 8.22 5.98
CA LYS A 90 16.91 8.44 7.31
C LYS A 90 16.85 7.13 8.11
N PRO A 91 18.00 6.62 8.60
CA PRO A 91 18.10 5.30 9.23
C PRO A 91 17.25 5.15 10.49
N ASP A 92 17.01 6.23 11.24
CA ASP A 92 16.25 6.20 12.49
C ASP A 92 14.73 6.26 12.27
N LYS A 93 14.28 6.67 11.09
CA LYS A 93 12.85 6.85 10.81
C LYS A 93 12.17 5.53 10.50
N GLN A 94 10.90 5.45 10.90
CA GLN A 94 9.98 4.46 10.36
C GLN A 94 9.74 4.74 8.87
N VAL A 95 9.85 3.70 8.06
CA VAL A 95 9.49 3.74 6.64
C VAL A 95 8.41 2.68 6.42
N ILE A 96 7.24 3.11 5.96
CA ILE A 96 6.14 2.22 5.61
C ILE A 96 5.80 2.42 4.15
N SER A 97 5.76 1.33 3.39
CA SER A 97 5.25 1.33 2.03
C SER A 97 3.94 0.57 1.96
N ILE A 98 2.95 1.12 1.25
CA ILE A 98 1.82 0.35 0.75
C ILE A 98 2.03 0.14 -0.75
N SER A 99 1.91 -1.12 -1.21
CA SER A 99 2.00 -1.49 -2.61
C SER A 99 0.92 -2.49 -3.02
N GLY A 100 0.58 -2.52 -4.31
CA GLY A 100 -0.22 -3.60 -4.88
C GLY A 100 0.65 -4.84 -5.09
N ASP A 101 0.06 -6.04 -5.03
CA ASP A 101 0.76 -7.31 -5.14
C ASP A 101 1.59 -7.45 -6.43
N GLY A 102 1.01 -7.16 -7.59
CA GLY A 102 1.76 -7.21 -8.86
C GLY A 102 2.89 -6.17 -8.95
N SER A 103 2.70 -5.00 -8.33
CA SER A 103 3.73 -3.93 -8.30
C SER A 103 4.91 -4.36 -7.44
N PHE A 104 4.64 -4.85 -6.23
CA PHE A 104 5.67 -5.32 -5.30
C PHE A 104 6.52 -6.45 -5.89
N MET A 105 5.89 -7.38 -6.62
CA MET A 105 6.58 -8.52 -7.25
C MET A 105 7.70 -8.08 -8.22
N MET A 106 7.62 -6.90 -8.83
CA MET A 106 8.60 -6.45 -9.83
C MET A 106 10.02 -6.35 -9.29
N ASN A 107 10.18 -5.98 -8.01
CA ASN A 107 11.48 -5.76 -7.37
C ASN A 107 11.58 -6.45 -6.00
N ILE A 108 10.86 -7.55 -5.80
CA ILE A 108 10.88 -8.30 -4.52
C ILE A 108 12.27 -8.85 -4.17
N GLN A 109 13.11 -9.14 -5.15
CA GLN A 109 14.49 -9.61 -4.95
C GLN A 109 15.35 -8.64 -4.15
N ASP A 110 15.03 -7.34 -4.18
CA ASP A 110 15.78 -6.31 -3.44
C ASP A 110 15.55 -6.39 -1.92
N LEU A 111 14.60 -7.21 -1.46
CA LEU A 111 14.46 -7.56 -0.05
C LEU A 111 15.77 -8.16 0.52
N GLU A 112 16.54 -8.87 -0.31
CA GLU A 112 17.90 -9.32 0.06
C GLU A 112 18.76 -8.16 0.55
N THR A 113 18.71 -7.02 -0.15
CA THR A 113 19.53 -5.85 0.20
C THR A 113 19.07 -5.24 1.51
N ALA A 114 17.75 -5.14 1.74
CA ALA A 114 17.20 -4.65 3.00
C ALA A 114 17.66 -5.52 4.19
N VAL A 115 17.69 -6.85 4.01
CA VAL A 115 18.15 -7.80 5.03
C VAL A 115 19.67 -7.71 5.24
N ARG A 116 20.46 -7.74 4.17
CA ARG A 116 21.93 -7.63 4.23
C ARG A 116 22.40 -6.35 4.90
N LEU A 117 21.65 -5.26 4.75
CA LEU A 117 21.93 -3.97 5.39
C LEU A 117 21.27 -3.80 6.77
N GLY A 118 20.55 -4.82 7.27
CA GLY A 118 19.94 -4.79 8.62
C GLY A 118 18.87 -3.72 8.79
N MET A 119 18.07 -3.43 7.75
CA MET A 119 17.11 -2.33 7.75
C MET A 119 15.85 -2.63 8.58
N SER A 120 15.95 -2.40 9.89
CA SER A 120 14.81 -2.43 10.80
C SER A 120 13.85 -1.25 10.60
N ASN A 121 12.60 -1.40 11.05
CA ASN A 121 11.54 -0.39 10.94
C ASN A 121 11.26 0.05 9.47
N LEU A 122 11.48 -0.88 8.53
CA LEU A 122 11.11 -0.80 7.13
C LEU A 122 10.02 -1.85 6.88
N ILE A 123 8.78 -1.40 6.67
CA ILE A 123 7.61 -2.28 6.61
C ILE A 123 6.93 -2.10 5.25
N PHE A 124 6.89 -3.17 4.47
CA PHE A 124 6.15 -3.25 3.21
C PHE A 124 4.79 -3.88 3.47
N VAL A 125 3.72 -3.18 3.12
CA VAL A 125 2.35 -3.63 3.29
C VAL A 125 1.77 -3.88 1.90
N ILE A 126 1.44 -5.13 1.61
CA ILE A 126 1.00 -5.55 0.29
C ILE A 126 -0.53 -5.66 0.30
N ALA A 127 -1.20 -4.82 -0.49
CA ALA A 127 -2.62 -4.94 -0.74
C ALA A 127 -2.85 -5.99 -1.82
N ASN A 128 -2.92 -7.26 -1.40
CA ASN A 128 -3.01 -8.41 -2.29
C ASN A 128 -4.47 -8.72 -2.61
N ASN A 129 -4.90 -8.28 -3.79
CA ASN A 129 -6.21 -8.64 -4.35
C ASN A 129 -6.08 -9.62 -5.52
N SER A 130 -4.86 -10.12 -5.77
CA SER A 130 -4.54 -11.06 -6.84
C SER A 130 -4.98 -10.53 -8.21
N ALA A 131 -4.76 -9.25 -8.48
CA ALA A 131 -5.14 -8.61 -9.73
C ALA A 131 -4.31 -7.36 -10.05
N TRP A 132 -4.21 -7.04 -11.34
CA TRP A 132 -3.87 -5.70 -11.80
C TRP A 132 -5.07 -4.77 -11.59
N GLY A 133 -5.36 -4.43 -10.33
CA GLY A 133 -6.63 -3.83 -9.89
C GLY A 133 -7.08 -2.62 -10.72
N MET A 134 -6.18 -1.67 -11.00
CA MET A 134 -6.49 -0.48 -11.79
C MET A 134 -6.84 -0.81 -13.25
N LEU A 135 -6.10 -1.73 -13.88
CA LEU A 135 -6.40 -2.19 -15.24
C LEU A 135 -7.73 -2.95 -15.27
N LYS A 136 -7.97 -3.82 -14.28
CA LYS A 136 -9.25 -4.53 -14.12
C LYS A 136 -10.42 -3.56 -13.93
N SER A 137 -10.21 -2.49 -13.16
CA SER A 137 -11.16 -1.39 -12.96
C SER A 137 -11.44 -0.64 -14.26
N GLY A 138 -10.41 -0.29 -15.02
CA GLY A 138 -10.54 0.32 -16.36
C GLY A 138 -11.32 -0.58 -17.32
N GLN A 139 -10.98 -1.88 -17.36
CA GLN A 139 -11.68 -2.85 -18.20
C GLN A 139 -13.16 -2.99 -17.86
N LYS A 140 -13.49 -2.93 -16.57
CA LYS A 140 -14.89 -2.93 -16.08
C LYS A 140 -15.66 -1.68 -16.50
N LEU A 141 -15.02 -0.51 -16.49
CA LEU A 141 -15.69 0.78 -16.74
C LEU A 141 -15.79 1.13 -18.22
N PHE A 142 -14.74 0.87 -18.99
CA PHE A 142 -14.56 1.49 -20.31
C PHE A 142 -14.56 0.47 -21.46
N VAL A 143 -14.38 -0.82 -21.20
CA VAL A 143 -14.45 -1.87 -22.23
C VAL A 143 -15.43 -3.00 -21.89
N ASN A 144 -16.61 -2.62 -21.39
CA ASN A 144 -17.75 -3.54 -21.18
C ASN A 144 -17.40 -4.79 -20.35
N LYS A 145 -16.50 -4.66 -19.35
CA LYS A 145 -16.03 -5.78 -18.51
C LYS A 145 -15.35 -6.90 -19.31
N HIS A 146 -14.75 -6.56 -20.45
CA HIS A 146 -13.89 -7.48 -21.18
C HIS A 146 -12.54 -7.59 -20.47
N TYR A 147 -12.41 -8.59 -19.59
CA TYR A 147 -11.19 -8.77 -18.81
C TYR A 147 -10.11 -9.51 -19.62
N LEU A 148 -8.92 -8.93 -19.71
CA LEU A 148 -7.76 -9.48 -20.42
C LEU A 148 -6.50 -9.31 -19.57
N ASP A 149 -5.91 -10.44 -19.14
CA ASP A 149 -4.62 -10.52 -18.43
C ASP A 149 -4.52 -9.60 -17.20
N VAL A 150 -5.59 -9.53 -16.40
CA VAL A 150 -5.69 -8.68 -15.20
C VAL A 150 -5.79 -9.46 -13.90
N ASP A 151 -5.81 -10.79 -13.97
CA ASP A 151 -5.87 -11.69 -12.83
C ASP A 151 -4.47 -12.23 -12.53
N LEU A 152 -4.05 -12.12 -11.27
CA LEU A 152 -2.77 -12.62 -10.80
C LEU A 152 -2.98 -13.88 -9.95
N PRO A 153 -2.00 -14.78 -9.86
CA PRO A 153 -2.03 -15.86 -8.89
C PRO A 153 -2.07 -15.30 -7.46
N ASN A 154 -2.80 -15.97 -6.58
CA ASN A 154 -2.79 -15.65 -5.14
C ASN A 154 -1.48 -16.14 -4.50
N PHE A 155 -0.43 -15.32 -4.59
CA PHE A 155 0.85 -15.56 -3.96
C PHE A 155 0.85 -15.22 -2.47
N ASP A 156 1.69 -15.93 -1.71
CA ASP A 156 2.01 -15.63 -0.31
C ASP A 156 3.31 -14.82 -0.27
N TYR A 157 3.16 -13.49 -0.24
CA TYR A 157 4.31 -12.57 -0.27
C TYR A 157 5.06 -12.55 1.07
N ALA A 158 4.39 -12.89 2.16
CA ALA A 158 5.01 -13.02 3.47
C ALA A 158 6.01 -14.17 3.47
N ARG A 159 5.63 -15.33 2.95
CA ARG A 159 6.51 -16.50 2.84
C ARG A 159 7.68 -16.27 1.88
N CYS A 160 7.47 -15.52 0.80
CA CYS A 160 8.58 -15.07 -0.05
C CYS A 160 9.57 -14.21 0.74
N ALA A 161 9.07 -13.26 1.55
CA ALA A 161 9.90 -12.38 2.37
C ALA A 161 10.70 -13.15 3.44
N GLU A 162 10.08 -14.15 4.09
CA GLU A 162 10.78 -15.06 5.00
C GLU A 162 11.96 -15.76 4.32
N GLY A 163 11.81 -16.14 3.04
CA GLY A 163 12.88 -16.73 2.23
C GLY A 163 14.11 -15.82 2.05
N PHE A 164 13.92 -14.49 2.08
CA PHE A 164 15.02 -13.52 2.07
C PHE A 164 15.58 -13.24 3.48
N GLY A 165 14.90 -13.67 4.54
CA GLY A 165 15.24 -13.40 5.94
C GLY A 165 14.48 -12.23 6.58
N CYS A 166 13.50 -11.64 5.88
CA CYS A 166 12.60 -10.63 6.43
C CYS A 166 11.66 -11.24 7.49
N TYR A 167 10.97 -10.38 8.23
CA TYR A 167 9.72 -10.74 8.87
C TYR A 167 8.62 -10.86 7.79
N GLY A 168 7.83 -11.93 7.81
CA GLY A 168 6.68 -12.11 6.94
C GLY A 168 5.43 -12.42 7.75
N GLU A 169 4.31 -11.78 7.42
CA GLU A 169 3.01 -12.16 8.00
C GLU A 169 1.86 -11.99 6.99
N VAL A 170 0.96 -12.98 6.92
CA VAL A 170 -0.27 -12.87 6.13
C VAL A 170 -1.41 -12.42 7.02
N VAL A 171 -2.16 -11.40 6.58
CA VAL A 171 -3.32 -10.86 7.29
C VAL A 171 -4.59 -11.07 6.46
N THR A 172 -5.55 -11.79 7.03
CA THR A 172 -6.88 -12.03 6.42
C THR A 172 -8.04 -11.43 7.20
N ASP A 173 -7.84 -11.13 8.49
CA ASP A 173 -8.82 -10.47 9.35
C ASP A 173 -8.52 -8.96 9.44
N PRO A 174 -9.48 -8.07 9.13
CA PRO A 174 -9.28 -6.64 9.25
C PRO A 174 -8.87 -6.16 10.66
N ASN A 175 -9.18 -6.93 11.72
CA ASN A 175 -8.78 -6.60 13.09
C ASN A 175 -7.30 -6.93 13.37
N GLU A 176 -6.68 -7.77 12.56
CA GLU A 176 -5.26 -8.14 12.70
C GLU A 176 -4.30 -7.18 12.00
N ILE A 177 -4.78 -6.19 11.23
CA ILE A 177 -3.92 -5.26 10.48
C ILE A 177 -2.96 -4.51 11.43
N LYS A 178 -3.48 -3.84 12.45
CA LYS A 178 -2.64 -3.10 13.40
C LYS A 178 -1.80 -4.01 14.30
N PRO A 179 -2.34 -5.10 14.88
CA PRO A 179 -1.53 -6.09 15.58
C PRO A 179 -0.35 -6.63 14.76
N ALA A 180 -0.56 -6.93 13.47
CA ALA A 180 0.49 -7.39 12.57
C ALA A 180 1.57 -6.33 12.35
N LEU A 181 1.18 -5.06 12.15
CA LEU A 181 2.11 -3.94 12.01
C LEU A 181 2.96 -3.73 13.28
N GLU A 182 2.38 -3.88 14.47
CA GLU A 182 3.11 -3.84 15.74
C GLU A 182 4.12 -4.99 15.86
N ARG A 183 3.71 -6.23 15.53
CA ARG A 183 4.63 -7.37 15.51
C ARG A 183 5.77 -7.17 14.51
N ALA A 184 5.47 -6.65 13.32
CA ALA A 184 6.43 -6.33 12.28
C ALA A 184 7.46 -5.30 12.74
N LYS A 185 7.00 -4.19 13.35
CA LYS A 185 7.87 -3.14 13.92
C LYS A 185 8.79 -3.70 15.00
N ASN A 186 8.27 -4.56 15.88
CA ASN A 186 9.02 -5.15 16.99
C ASN A 186 9.92 -6.33 16.58
N SER A 187 9.83 -6.82 15.35
CA SER A 187 10.63 -7.96 14.86
C SER A 187 12.13 -7.66 14.75
N GLY A 188 12.51 -6.38 14.71
CA GLY A 188 13.90 -5.95 14.46
C GLY A 188 14.40 -6.20 13.05
N LYS A 189 13.52 -6.60 12.12
CA LYS A 189 13.85 -6.94 10.72
C LYS A 189 13.11 -6.00 9.75
N PRO A 190 13.55 -5.90 8.48
CA PRO A 190 12.64 -5.47 7.43
C PRO A 190 11.46 -6.45 7.36
N ALA A 191 10.26 -5.93 7.11
CA ALA A 191 9.02 -6.70 7.23
C ALA A 191 8.15 -6.59 5.99
N VAL A 192 7.45 -7.68 5.67
CA VAL A 192 6.42 -7.74 4.63
C VAL A 192 5.13 -8.26 5.25
N ILE A 193 4.06 -7.48 5.13
CA ILE A 193 2.71 -7.83 5.58
C ILE A 193 1.84 -8.02 4.35
N ASP A 194 1.52 -9.28 4.03
CA ASP A 194 0.67 -9.65 2.91
C ASP A 194 -0.81 -9.60 3.35
N VAL A 195 -1.50 -8.53 2.99
CA VAL A 195 -2.89 -8.32 3.39
C VAL A 195 -3.82 -8.77 2.27
N LYS A 196 -4.63 -9.81 2.54
CA LYS A 196 -5.63 -10.31 1.57
C LYS A 196 -6.80 -9.35 1.48
N THR A 197 -6.82 -8.58 0.39
CA THR A 197 -7.81 -7.53 0.15
C THR A 197 -8.80 -7.92 -0.94
N ALA A 198 -9.99 -7.33 -0.88
CA ALA A 198 -10.97 -7.45 -1.95
C ALA A 198 -10.64 -6.49 -3.09
N TRP A 199 -10.76 -6.95 -4.34
CA TRP A 199 -10.96 -6.02 -5.46
C TRP A 199 -12.35 -5.38 -5.31
N SER A 200 -12.37 -4.16 -4.75
CA SER A 200 -13.57 -3.53 -4.18
C SER A 200 -14.16 -2.43 -5.07
N HIS A 201 -14.64 -1.34 -4.46
CA HIS A 201 -15.16 -0.18 -5.19
C HIS A 201 -14.00 0.55 -5.88
N ILE A 202 -14.15 0.82 -7.18
CA ILE A 202 -13.14 1.55 -7.97
C ILE A 202 -12.92 2.96 -7.39
N PRO A 203 -11.69 3.35 -6.99
CA PRO A 203 -11.41 4.66 -6.40
C PRO A 203 -11.95 5.80 -7.26
N ASP A 204 -12.35 6.91 -6.64
CA ASP A 204 -12.83 8.08 -7.37
C ASP A 204 -11.70 8.70 -8.22
N ALA A 205 -10.45 8.64 -7.75
CA ALA A 205 -9.28 9.02 -8.54
C ALA A 205 -9.11 8.15 -9.80
N THR A 206 -9.30 6.83 -9.71
CA THR A 206 -9.25 5.92 -10.87
C THR A 206 -10.33 6.26 -11.90
N LYS A 207 -11.56 6.57 -11.46
CA LYS A 207 -12.64 7.00 -12.36
C LYS A 207 -12.27 8.31 -13.08
N LEU A 208 -11.73 9.28 -12.34
CA LEU A 208 -11.30 10.57 -12.90
C LEU A 208 -10.23 10.37 -13.97
N MET A 209 -9.20 9.56 -13.71
CA MET A 209 -8.16 9.24 -14.69
C MET A 209 -8.74 8.61 -15.96
N GLY A 210 -9.68 7.68 -15.82
CA GLY A 210 -10.38 7.10 -16.97
C GLY A 210 -11.16 8.14 -17.80
N THR A 211 -11.83 9.10 -17.16
CA THR A 211 -12.50 10.19 -17.90
C THR A 211 -11.54 11.12 -18.64
N MET A 212 -10.25 11.14 -18.25
CA MET A 212 -9.20 11.91 -18.91
C MET A 212 -8.49 11.13 -20.03
N GLY A 213 -8.90 9.88 -20.31
CA GLY A 213 -8.28 9.03 -21.33
C GLY A 213 -6.92 8.46 -20.92
N ILE A 214 -6.63 8.41 -19.61
CA ILE A 214 -5.39 7.83 -19.07
C ILE A 214 -5.50 6.29 -18.93
N LEU A 215 -6.73 5.76 -18.82
CA LEU A 215 -7.05 4.34 -18.62
C LEU A 215 -7.98 3.79 -19.69
#